data_AF-A0A369XML7-F1
#
_entry.id   AF-A0A369XML7-F1
#
_cell.length_a   1.000
_cell.length_b   1.000
_cell.length_c   1.000
_cell.angle_alpha   90.00
_cell.angle_beta   90.00
_cell.angle_gamma   90.00
#
_symmetry.space_group_name_H-M   'P 1'
#
loop_
_entity.id
_entity.type
_entity.pdbx_description
1 polymer ?
#
loop_
_entity_poly.entity_id
_entity_poly.type
_entity_poly.pdbx_seq_one_letter_code
_entity_poly.pdbx_strand_id
1 'polypeptide(L)' 'FGVVLMVGGSLPGETKTIAIAIYDQAQAFNDSAAAGMSALLLTLSFVAVLLVSRLGRSVLRR' A
#
# COMPACT_ATOMS: atom_id res chain seq x y z
N PHE A 1 16.40 9.30 -9.11
CA PHE A 1 15.74 7.99 -8.97
C PHE A 1 14.26 8.11 -8.60
N GLY A 2 13.86 8.96 -7.64
CA GLY A 2 12.44 9.13 -7.25
C GLY A 2 11.51 9.68 -8.34
N VAL A 3 11.93 10.71 -9.09
CA VAL A 3 11.09 11.35 -10.12
C VAL A 3 10.70 10.40 -11.27
N VAL A 4 11.58 9.44 -11.63
CA VAL A 4 11.33 8.49 -12.73
C VAL A 4 10.28 7.44 -12.35
N LEU A 5 10.24 7.01 -11.08
CA LEU A 5 9.16 6.15 -10.58
C LEU A 5 7.82 6.90 -10.49
N MET A 6 7.84 8.20 -10.17
CA MET A 6 6.63 9.02 -10.08
C MET A 6 5.96 9.26 -11.43
N VAL A 7 6.73 9.48 -12.52
CA VAL A 7 6.15 9.68 -13.86
C VAL A 7 5.62 8.36 -14.44
N GLY A 8 6.28 7.22 -14.16
CA GLY A 8 5.82 5.91 -14.64
C GLY A 8 4.61 5.33 -13.90
N GLY A 9 4.41 5.72 -12.63
CA GLY A 9 3.41 5.10 -11.74
C GLY A 9 2.20 5.98 -11.38
N SER A 10 2.12 7.24 -11.81
CA SER A 10 1.05 8.15 -11.37
C SER A 10 -0.13 8.26 -12.32
N LEU A 11 -0.22 7.42 -13.36
CA LEU A 11 -1.32 7.47 -14.33
C LEU A 11 -2.63 7.05 -13.65
N PRO A 12 -3.62 7.96 -13.51
CA PRO A 12 -4.87 7.66 -12.81
C PRO A 12 -5.60 6.51 -13.51
N GLY A 13 -5.86 5.42 -12.79
CA GLY A 13 -6.63 4.28 -13.30
C GLY A 13 -5.82 3.19 -14.02
N GLU A 14 -4.54 3.41 -14.33
CA GLU A 14 -3.67 2.36 -14.90
C GLU A 14 -2.57 1.91 -13.95
N THR A 15 -1.75 2.86 -13.47
CA THR A 15 -0.53 2.54 -12.70
C THR A 15 -0.53 3.14 -11.30
N LYS A 16 -1.53 3.97 -10.96
CA LYS A 16 -1.65 4.61 -9.65
C LYS A 16 -1.96 3.60 -8.54
N THR A 17 -0.92 3.17 -7.84
CA THR A 17 -1.03 2.34 -6.64
C THR A 17 -1.36 3.20 -5.41
N ILE A 18 -1.88 2.56 -4.36
CA ILE A 18 -2.21 3.24 -3.10
C ILE A 18 -0.94 3.86 -2.46
N ALA A 19 0.23 3.24 -2.63
CA ALA A 19 1.50 3.79 -2.15
C ALA A 19 1.85 5.13 -2.82
N ILE A 20 1.55 5.28 -4.12
CA ILE A 20 1.78 6.52 -4.86
C ILE A 20 0.79 7.60 -4.40
N ALA A 21 -0.47 7.23 -4.13
CA ALA A 21 -1.45 8.16 -3.57
C ALA A 21 -1.08 8.68 -2.17
N ILE A 22 -0.50 7.83 -1.31
CA ILE A 22 0.02 8.24 0.00
C ILE A 22 1.18 9.22 -0.17
N TYR A 23 2.09 8.93 -1.10
CA TYR A 23 3.24 9.78 -1.39
C TYR A 23 2.84 11.16 -1.94
N ASP A 24 1.84 11.22 -2.84
CA ASP A 24 1.27 12.48 -3.34
C ASP A 24 0.75 13.36 -2.18
N GLN A 25 0.07 12.74 -1.21
CA GLN A 25 -0.55 13.43 -0.09
C GLN A 25 0.48 13.89 0.95
N ALA A 26 1.57 13.13 1.13
CA ALA A 26 2.72 13.57 1.90
C ALA A 26 3.44 14.76 1.23
N GLN A 27 3.58 14.76 -0.10
CA GLN A 27 4.15 15.90 -0.84
C GLN A 27 3.25 17.14 -0.79
N ALA A 28 1.93 16.95 -0.77
CA ALA A 28 0.96 18.03 -0.59
C ALA A 28 0.89 18.57 0.85
N PHE A 29 1.76 18.11 1.75
CA PHE A 29 1.75 18.44 3.18
C PHE A 29 0.41 18.13 3.86
N ASN A 30 -0.31 17.13 3.36
CA ASN A 30 -1.56 16.64 3.94
C ASN A 30 -1.29 15.38 4.77
N ASP A 31 -0.62 15.57 5.90
CA ASP A 31 -0.22 14.47 6.80
C ASP A 31 -1.44 13.69 7.33
N SER A 32 -2.59 14.37 7.51
CA SER A 32 -3.82 13.73 7.97
C SER A 32 -4.35 12.69 6.98
N ALA A 33 -4.42 13.03 5.69
CA ALA A 33 -4.85 12.12 4.65
C ALA A 33 -3.81 11.01 4.42
N ALA A 34 -2.53 11.37 4.39
CA ALA A 34 -1.42 10.43 4.25
C ALA A 34 -1.43 9.38 5.37
N ALA A 35 -1.63 9.80 6.63
CA ALA A 35 -1.73 8.91 7.78
C ALA A 35 -2.95 7.98 7.70
N GLY A 36 -4.12 8.51 7.33
CA GLY A 36 -5.34 7.71 7.19
C GLY A 36 -5.21 6.59 6.14
N MET A 37 -4.67 6.92 4.97
CA MET A 37 -4.43 5.91 3.91
C MET A 37 -3.35 4.91 4.31
N SER A 38 -2.28 5.37 4.98
CA SER A 38 -1.21 4.48 5.47
C SER A 38 -1.72 3.49 6.51
N ALA A 39 -2.54 3.96 7.46
CA ALA A 39 -3.16 3.10 8.47
C ALA A 39 -4.03 2.02 7.82
N LEU A 40 -4.86 2.39 6.84
CA LEU A 40 -5.68 1.43 6.10
C LEU A 40 -4.85 0.37 5.38
N LEU A 41 -3.79 0.79 4.67
CA LEU A 41 -2.90 -0.11 3.93
C LEU A 41 -2.14 -1.04 4.89
N LEU A 42 -1.73 -0.53 6.06
CA LEU A 42 -1.09 -1.30 7.11
C LEU A 42 -2.04 -2.37 7.67
N THR A 43 -3.27 -1.99 8.06
CA THR A 43 -4.28 -2.93 8.55
C THR A 43 -4.57 -4.01 7.51
N LEU A 44 -4.74 -3.64 6.25
CA LEU A 44 -4.99 -4.59 5.17
C LEU A 44 -3.82 -5.56 4.96
N SER A 45 -2.58 -5.05 5.02
CA SER A 45 -1.37 -5.87 4.94
C SER A 45 -1.29 -6.87 6.09
N PHE A 46 -1.56 -6.43 7.32
CA PHE A 46 -1.58 -7.31 8.48
C PHE A 46 -2.66 -8.40 8.35
N VAL A 47 -3.86 -8.04 7.91
CA VAL A 47 -4.95 -9.01 7.67
C VAL A 47 -4.53 -10.02 6.61
N ALA A 48 -3.98 -9.58 5.48
CA ALA A 48 -3.52 -10.46 4.40
C ALA A 48 -2.43 -11.43 4.88
N VAL A 49 -1.42 -10.92 5.59
CA VAL A 49 -0.33 -11.73 6.16
C VAL A 49 -0.88 -12.72 7.19
N LEU A 50 -1.80 -12.29 8.05
CA LEU A 50 -2.41 -13.16 9.06
C LEU A 50 -3.22 -14.27 8.40
N LEU A 51 -4.02 -13.96 7.38
CA LEU A 51 -4.76 -14.94 6.59
C LEU A 51 -3.83 -15.95 5.91
N VAL A 52 -2.83 -15.48 5.16
CA VAL A 52 -1.84 -16.33 4.51
C VAL A 52 -1.11 -17.20 5.52
N SER A 53 -0.71 -16.64 6.66
CA SER A 53 0.01 -17.38 7.71
C SER A 53 -0.87 -18.42 8.40
N ARG A 54 -2.20 -18.19 8.50
CA ARG A 54 -3.15 -19.14 9.08
C ARG A 54 -3.47 -20.28 8.10
N LEU A 55 -3.68 -19.96 6.82
CA LEU A 55 -3.93 -20.94 5.76
C LEU A 55 -2.68 -21.76 5.44
N GLY A 56 -1.51 -21.12 5.30
CA GLY A 56 -0.25 -21.80 5.00
C GLY A 56 0.19 -22.78 6.08
N ARG A 57 -0.06 -22.46 7.36
CA ARG A 57 0.17 -23.41 8.48
C ARG A 57 -0.75 -24.62 8.45
N SER A 58 -1.94 -24.52 7.84
CA SER A 58 -2.84 -25.66 7.68
C SER A 58 -2.44 -26.56 6.50
N VAL A 59 -1.85 -25.98 5.46
CA VAL A 59 -1.39 -26.70 4.25
C VAL A 59 -0.09 -27.46 4.49
N LEU A 60 0.87 -26.89 5.23
CA LEU A 60 2.18 -27.52 5.50
C LEU A 60 2.11 -28.64 6.57
N ARG A 61 0.95 -28.84 7.20
CA ARG A 61 0.72 -29.88 8.24
C ARG A 61 0.11 -31.18 7.69
N ARG A 62 -0.03 -31.31 6.37
CA ARG A 62 -0.37 -32.57 5.67
C ARG A 62 0.83 -33.06 4.90
#